data_AF-A0A1Q6U2W7-F1
#
_entry.id   AF-A0A1Q6U2W7-F1
#
_cell.length_a   1.000
_cell.length_b   1.000
_cell.length_c   1.000
_cell.angle_alpha   90.00
_cell.angle_beta   90.00
_cell.angle_gamma   90.00
#
_symmetry.space_group_name_H-M   'P 1'
#
loop_
_entity.id
_entity.type
_entity.pdbx_description
1 polymer ?
#
loop_
_entity_poly.entity_id
_entity_poly.type
_entity_poly.pdbx_seq_one_letter_code
_entity_poly.pdbx_strand_id
1 'polypeptide(L)'
;MCQHSKVRPDVEFAYCPDCGELVENQWYLVRCACCGVKIKGIIKNSEIIPEKNFCHNCGTRDYVIERINKINFIDISYAVLVKAVVTHNNTNFTQSWVENDFRTSNYRPRLLQEFR
;
A
#
# COMPACT_ATOMS: atom_id res chain seq x y z
N MET A 1 -18.11 4.40 4.16
CA MET A 1 -16.67 4.07 4.08
C MET A 1 -16.17 4.57 2.73
N CYS A 2 -15.08 5.35 2.70
CA CYS A 2 -14.55 5.89 1.43
C CYS A 2 -13.96 4.76 0.58
N GLN A 3 -14.16 4.78 -0.74
CA GLN A 3 -13.60 3.78 -1.67
C GLN A 3 -12.25 4.21 -2.26
N HIS A 4 -11.77 5.40 -1.89
CA HIS A 4 -10.50 5.98 -2.34
C HIS A 4 -10.31 5.99 -3.86
N SER A 5 -11.39 6.01 -4.64
CA SER A 5 -11.38 5.89 -6.11
C SER A 5 -10.59 7.01 -6.80
N LYS A 6 -10.59 8.21 -6.21
CA LYS A 6 -9.84 9.39 -6.69
C LYS A 6 -8.33 9.36 -6.41
N VAL A 7 -7.84 8.39 -5.63
CA VAL A 7 -6.40 8.16 -5.47
C VAL A 7 -5.84 7.60 -6.77
N ARG A 8 -4.85 8.26 -7.36
CA ARG A 8 -4.27 7.80 -8.62
C ARG A 8 -3.47 6.50 -8.40
N PRO A 9 -3.49 5.54 -9.35
CA PRO A 9 -2.84 4.24 -9.19
C PRO A 9 -1.34 4.25 -9.53
N ASP A 10 -0.83 5.33 -10.10
CA ASP A 10 0.56 5.46 -10.58
C ASP A 10 1.56 5.90 -9.49
N VAL A 11 1.05 6.23 -8.30
CA VAL A 11 1.85 6.59 -7.13
C VAL A 11 1.77 5.49 -6.07
N GLU A 12 2.81 5.28 -5.29
CA GLU A 12 2.80 4.27 -4.22
C GLU A 12 1.92 4.72 -3.04
N PHE A 13 2.03 6.00 -2.66
CA PHE A 13 1.27 6.61 -1.57
C PHE A 13 0.62 7.91 -2.02
N ALA A 14 -0.62 8.15 -1.58
CA ALA A 14 -1.26 9.44 -1.74
C ALA A 14 -2.38 9.64 -0.72
N TYR A 15 -2.63 10.89 -0.38
CA TYR A 15 -3.79 11.26 0.43
C TYR A 15 -5.06 11.21 -0.40
N CYS A 16 -6.12 10.63 0.16
CA CYS A 16 -7.43 10.63 -0.48
C CYS A 16 -8.06 12.03 -0.38
N PRO A 17 -8.47 12.66 -1.49
CA PRO A 17 -9.07 13.99 -1.46
C PRO A 17 -10.46 14.01 -0.80
N ASP A 18 -11.12 12.86 -0.65
CA ASP A 18 -12.47 12.77 -0.08
C ASP A 18 -12.48 12.56 1.43
N CYS A 19 -11.49 11.85 2.00
CA CYS A 19 -11.43 11.54 3.44
C CYS A 19 -10.14 11.98 4.15
N GLY A 20 -9.12 12.42 3.42
CA GLY A 20 -7.84 12.85 3.99
C GLY A 20 -6.94 11.71 4.49
N GLU A 21 -7.37 10.46 4.41
CA GLU A 21 -6.56 9.30 4.81
C GLU A 21 -5.37 9.11 3.85
N LEU A 22 -4.22 8.70 4.41
CA LEU A 22 -3.08 8.25 3.62
C LEU A 22 -3.36 6.85 3.08
N VAL A 23 -3.34 6.70 1.77
CA VAL A 23 -3.63 5.44 1.07
C VAL A 23 -2.36 4.94 0.39
N GLU A 24 -2.05 3.66 0.59
CA GLU A 24 -1.03 2.90 -0.12
C GLU A 24 -1.69 2.12 -1.26
N ASN A 25 -1.17 2.28 -2.48
CA ASN A 25 -1.54 1.47 -3.64
C ASN A 25 -0.68 0.20 -3.65
N GLN A 26 -1.32 -0.94 -3.39
CA GLN A 26 -0.67 -2.24 -3.36
C GLN A 26 -1.07 -3.04 -4.59
N TRP A 27 -0.08 -3.55 -5.31
CA TRP A 27 -0.28 -4.38 -6.50
C TRP A 27 -0.04 -5.84 -6.18
N TYR A 28 -0.96 -6.69 -6.63
CA TYR A 28 -0.92 -8.14 -6.41
C TYR A 28 -1.01 -8.89 -7.74
N LEU A 29 -0.26 -9.98 -7.86
CA LEU A 29 -0.35 -10.94 -8.94
C LEU A 29 -0.86 -12.28 -8.42
N VAL A 30 -1.71 -12.93 -9.21
CA VAL A 30 -2.15 -14.30 -8.94
C VAL A 30 -1.34 -15.23 -9.84
N ARG A 31 -0.73 -16.24 -9.25
CA ARG A 31 0.03 -17.27 -9.98
C ARG A 31 -0.46 -18.65 -9.64
N CYS A 32 -0.35 -19.56 -10.59
CA CYS A 32 -0.56 -20.97 -10.33
C CYS A 32 0.47 -21.50 -9.33
N ALA A 33 0.03 -22.20 -8.28
CA ALA A 33 0.94 -22.78 -7.27
C ALA A 33 1.79 -23.93 -7.84
N CYS A 34 1.30 -24.61 -8.88
CA CYS A 34 1.98 -25.76 -9.50
C CYS A 34 3.03 -25.35 -10.54
N CYS A 35 2.68 -24.48 -11.49
CA CYS A 35 3.56 -24.13 -12.62
C CYS A 35 4.00 -22.66 -12.68
N GLY A 36 3.55 -21.81 -11.74
CA GLY A 36 3.97 -20.42 -11.62
C GLY A 36 3.43 -19.46 -12.69
N VAL A 37 2.64 -19.95 -13.65
CA VAL A 37 2.05 -19.11 -14.70
C VAL A 37 1.14 -18.05 -14.08
N LYS A 38 1.18 -16.84 -14.63
CA LYS A 38 0.32 -15.73 -14.21
C LYS A 38 -1.11 -16.00 -14.63
N ILE A 39 -2.04 -15.79 -13.71
CA ILE A 39 -3.48 -15.92 -13.92
C ILE A 39 -4.09 -14.56 -13.62
N LYS A 40 -5.09 -14.16 -14.40
CA LYS A 40 -5.77 -12.88 -14.18
C LYS A 40 -6.50 -12.93 -12.83
N GLY A 41 -6.19 -11.99 -11.93
CA GLY A 41 -6.84 -11.88 -10.64
C GLY A 41 -8.04 -10.93 -10.67
N ILE A 42 -9.00 -11.15 -9.78
CA ILE A 42 -10.13 -10.24 -9.52
C ILE A 42 -10.34 -10.13 -8.01
N ILE A 43 -10.93 -9.00 -7.56
CA ILE A 43 -11.37 -8.84 -6.17
C ILE A 43 -12.83 -9.30 -6.10
N LYS A 44 -13.11 -10.28 -5.25
CA LYS A 44 -14.47 -10.73 -4.94
C LYS A 44 -14.60 -10.85 -3.42
N ASN A 45 -15.61 -10.19 -2.85
CA ASN A 45 -15.84 -10.17 -1.40
C ASN A 45 -14.60 -9.73 -0.58
N SER A 46 -13.85 -8.74 -1.08
CA SER A 46 -12.59 -8.25 -0.47
C SER A 46 -11.42 -9.24 -0.47
N GLU A 47 -11.54 -10.37 -1.16
CA GLU A 47 -10.46 -11.34 -1.36
C GLU A 47 -9.99 -11.34 -2.82
N ILE A 48 -8.70 -11.57 -3.02
CA ILE A 48 -8.09 -11.68 -4.34
C ILE A 48 -8.19 -13.14 -4.78
N ILE A 49 -8.94 -13.40 -5.85
CA ILE A 49 -9.12 -14.73 -6.41
C ILE A 49 -8.77 -14.72 -7.91
N PRO A 50 -8.38 -15.86 -8.50
CA PRO A 50 -8.24 -15.93 -9.95
C PRO A 50 -9.61 -15.77 -10.64
N GLU A 51 -9.65 -15.07 -11.78
CA GLU A 51 -10.87 -14.88 -12.60
C GLU A 51 -11.45 -16.23 -13.04
N LYS A 52 -10.59 -17.21 -13.30
CA LYS A 52 -10.97 -18.58 -13.60
C LYS A 52 -10.47 -19.51 -12.51
N ASN A 53 -11.31 -20.46 -12.10
CA ASN A 53 -11.03 -21.37 -10.99
C ASN A 53 -9.97 -22.45 -11.29
N PHE A 54 -9.26 -22.35 -12.42
CA PHE A 54 -8.26 -23.33 -12.84
C PHE A 54 -7.15 -22.65 -13.65
N CYS A 55 -5.97 -23.24 -13.60
CA CYS A 55 -4.83 -22.85 -14.42
C CYS A 55 -4.99 -23.31 -15.87
N HIS A 56 -4.88 -22.40 -16.83
CA HIS A 56 -4.93 -22.73 -18.27
C HIS A 56 -3.80 -23.64 -18.75
N ASN A 57 -2.68 -23.69 -18.00
CA ASN A 57 -1.50 -24.45 -18.39
C ASN A 57 -1.53 -25.89 -17.84
N CYS A 58 -1.73 -26.06 -16.53
CA CYS A 58 -1.67 -27.38 -15.88
C CYS A 58 -2.99 -27.87 -15.27
N GLY A 59 -4.08 -27.07 -15.34
CA GLY A 59 -5.41 -27.48 -14.87
C GLY A 59 -5.60 -27.48 -13.34
N THR A 60 -4.56 -27.25 -12.54
CA THR A 60 -4.71 -27.15 -11.07
C THR A 60 -5.58 -25.96 -10.68
N ARG A 61 -6.18 -26.05 -9.49
CA ARG A 61 -6.97 -24.97 -8.87
C ARG A 61 -6.20 -24.17 -7.84
N ASP A 62 -5.03 -24.67 -7.44
CA ASP A 62 -4.20 -24.03 -6.43
C ASP A 62 -3.49 -22.81 -6.99
N TYR A 63 -3.53 -21.72 -6.24
CA TYR A 63 -2.91 -20.45 -6.62
C TYR A 63 -2.22 -19.80 -5.42
N VAL A 64 -1.26 -18.94 -5.74
CA VAL A 64 -0.55 -18.09 -4.79
C VAL A 64 -0.75 -16.63 -5.17
N ILE A 65 -0.89 -15.77 -4.16
CA ILE A 65 -1.02 -14.33 -4.32
C ILE A 65 0.33 -13.72 -3.94
N GLU A 66 0.92 -12.98 -4.87
CA GLU A 66 2.22 -12.33 -4.72
C GLU A 66 2.05 -10.82 -4.71
N ARG A 67 2.52 -10.14 -3.66
CA ARG A 67 2.61 -8.68 -3.63
C ARG A 67 3.82 -8.24 -4.44
N ILE A 68 3.64 -7.29 -5.35
CA ILE A 68 4.72 -6.71 -6.15
C ILE A 68 4.91 -5.23 -5.79
N ASN A 69 6.17 -4.81 -5.71
CA ASN A 69 6.51 -3.43 -5.35
C ASN A 69 6.22 -2.45 -6.48
N LYS A 70 6.53 -2.86 -7.72
CA LYS A 70 6.39 -2.01 -8.90
C LYS A 70 5.69 -2.79 -10.01
N ILE A 71 4.64 -2.19 -10.56
CA ILE A 71 3.88 -2.76 -11.66
C ILE A 71 4.55 -2.45 -13.00
N ASN A 72 4.71 -3.47 -13.85
CA ASN A 72 5.16 -3.32 -15.23
C ASN A 72 3.96 -3.31 -16.19
N PHE A 73 4.15 -2.80 -17.41
CA PHE A 73 3.11 -2.72 -18.43
C PHE A 73 2.55 -4.10 -18.84
N ILE A 74 3.33 -5.17 -18.74
CA ILE A 74 2.89 -6.54 -19.03
C ILE A 74 1.99 -7.03 -17.88
N ASP A 75 2.44 -6.78 -16.66
CA ASP A 75 1.83 -7.30 -15.44
C ASP A 75 0.51 -6.62 -15.12
N ILE A 76 0.31 -5.37 -15.55
CA ILE A 76 -0.92 -4.59 -15.29
C ILE A 76 -2.19 -5.28 -15.80
N SER A 77 -2.08 -6.11 -16.83
CA SER A 77 -3.21 -6.85 -17.41
C SER A 77 -3.66 -8.04 -16.54
N TYR A 78 -2.79 -8.51 -15.64
CA TYR A 78 -3.06 -9.61 -14.71
C TYR A 78 -3.23 -9.14 -13.26
N ALA A 79 -2.64 -7.99 -12.93
CA ALA A 79 -2.52 -7.50 -11.57
C ALA A 79 -3.83 -6.94 -11.02
N VAL A 80 -3.92 -7.01 -9.70
CA VAL A 80 -5.03 -6.48 -8.92
C VAL A 80 -4.50 -5.33 -8.06
N LEU A 81 -5.14 -4.17 -8.20
CA LEU A 81 -4.86 -3.00 -7.37
C LEU A 81 -5.74 -3.02 -6.11
N VAL A 82 -5.10 -2.99 -4.95
CA VAL A 82 -5.74 -2.82 -3.65
C VAL A 82 -5.29 -1.50 -3.04
N LYS A 83 -6.25 -0.70 -2.57
CA LYS A 83 -6.00 0.56 -1.88
C LYS A 83 -6.14 0.32 -0.38
N ALA A 84 -5.02 0.37 0.34
CA ALA A 84 -4.97 0.14 1.77
C ALA A 84 -4.76 1.46 2.52
N VAL A 85 -5.52 1.69 3.59
CA VAL A 85 -5.29 2.86 4.46
C VAL A 85 -4.07 2.57 5.34
N VAL A 86 -3.10 3.49 5.35
CA VAL A 86 -1.90 3.39 6.17
C VAL A 86 -2.24 3.81 7.59
N THR A 87 -2.39 2.84 8.49
CA THR A 87 -2.53 3.09 9.93
C THR A 87 -1.14 3.28 10.54
N HIS A 88 -0.84 4.49 11.00
CA HIS A 88 0.34 4.72 11.83
C HIS A 88 0.00 4.37 13.27
N ASN A 89 0.83 3.53 13.91
CA ASN A 89 0.84 3.38 15.36
C ASN A 89 1.45 4.64 15.97
N ASN A 90 0.68 5.74 15.96
CA ASN A 90 1.08 6.96 16.62
C ASN A 90 1.05 6.69 18.13
N THR A 91 2.20 6.44 18.73
CA THR A 91 2.37 6.76 20.15
C THR A 91 2.09 8.26 20.26
N ASN A 92 1.02 8.65 20.96
CA ASN A 92 0.63 10.05 21.13
C ASN A 92 1.70 10.76 21.98
N PHE A 93 2.75 11.27 21.35
CA PHE A 93 3.68 12.21 21.96
C PHE A 93 3.45 13.59 21.36
N THR A 94 3.58 14.61 22.20
CA THR A 94 3.62 16.00 21.75
C THR A 94 5.06 16.34 21.40
N GLN A 95 5.29 17.23 20.43
CA GLN A 95 6.63 17.76 20.18
C GLN A 95 6.62 19.26 20.33
N SER A 96 7.62 19.79 21.04
CA SER A 96 7.83 21.22 21.22
C SER A 96 9.21 21.61 20.68
N TRP A 97 9.26 22.71 19.94
CA TRP A 97 10.52 23.35 19.58
C TRP A 97 11.04 24.09 20.80
N VAL A 98 12.20 23.67 21.30
CA VAL A 98 12.83 24.34 22.45
C VAL A 98 14.00 25.18 21.98
N GLU A 99 13.90 26.47 22.28
CA GLU A 99 14.97 27.44 22.12
C GLU A 99 15.93 27.30 23.30
N ASN A 100 16.92 26.41 23.18
CA ASN A 100 18.05 26.43 24.10
C ASN A 100 19.15 27.29 23.48
N ASP A 101 19.59 28.31 24.23
CA ASP A 101 20.75 29.17 24.01
C ASP A 101 20.52 30.44 23.18
N PHE A 102 19.95 31.47 23.82
CA PHE A 102 19.97 32.87 23.35
C PHE A 102 21.38 33.51 23.27
N ARG A 103 22.45 32.79 23.69
CA ARG A 103 23.78 33.38 23.95
C ARG A 103 24.89 32.95 22.99
N THR A 104 24.62 32.14 21.98
CA THR A 104 25.64 31.65 21.04
C THR A 104 25.22 31.84 19.58
N SER A 105 26.13 32.31 18.73
CA SER A 105 25.92 32.57 17.30
C SER A 105 25.62 31.34 16.43
N ASN A 106 25.65 30.13 17.00
CA ASN A 106 25.32 28.85 16.35
C ASN A 106 23.98 28.29 16.85
N TYR A 107 22.92 29.08 16.72
CA TYR A 107 21.57 28.70 17.12
C TYR A 107 21.03 27.53 16.27
N ARG A 108 20.72 26.41 16.92
CA ARG A 108 20.01 25.27 16.30
C ARG A 108 18.88 24.84 17.22
N PRO A 109 17.62 25.19 16.90
CA PRO A 109 16.49 24.78 17.73
C PRO A 109 16.40 23.26 17.75
N ARG A 110 16.09 22.69 18.91
CA ARG A 110 15.94 21.24 19.09
C ARG A 110 14.45 20.90 19.16
N LEU A 111 14.05 19.86 18.45
CA LEU A 111 12.70 19.30 18.54
C LEU A 111 12.69 18.27 19.67
N LEU A 112 12.03 18.56 20.78
CA LEU A 112 11.88 17.64 21.90
C LEU A 112 10.57 16.86 21.80
N GLN A 113 10.63 15.57 22.10
CA GLN A 113 9.45 14.72 22.25
C GLN A 113 9.02 14.75 23.72
N GLU A 114 7.75 15.06 23.93
CA GLU A 114 7.05 15.02 25.22
C GLU A 114 6.10 13.83 25.20
N PHE A 115 6.45 12.82 25.98
CA PHE A 115 5.59 11.67 26.22
C PHE A 115 4.59 12.03 27.32
N ARG A 116 3.32 11.71 27.10
CA ARG A 116 2.23 11.98 28.05
C ARG A 116 2.14 10.91 29.14
#